data_AF-A0A2V9QIE2-F1
#
_entry.id   AF-A0A2V9QIE2-F1
#
_cell.length_a   1.000
_cell.length_b   1.000
_cell.length_c   1.000
_cell.angle_alpha   90.00
_cell.angle_beta   90.00
_cell.angle_gamma   90.00
#
_symmetry.space_group_name_H-M   'P 1'
#
loop_
_entity.id
_entity.type
_entity.pdbx_description
1 polymer ?
#
loop_
_entity_poly.entity_id
_entity_poly.type
_entity_poly.pdbx_seq_one_letter_code
_entity_poly.pdbx_strand_id
1 'polypeptide(L)'
;MYRKPRRILLKFGSGILTRPRANALDDKQFRRLTADVAQLIRGGCECIIVSSGAVAAGMRVVGLKERPLDLTTGQACAAVGQSKMMHLYASMFAKHQLNVAQLLLTHSDLDSRTRHQNAKDTLRRLLECKNVVPVINENDSVAVEELRFGDNDRLSAEVAVLAEAELLIMLTSVDGLMDHAGKRIPMIADVADAARFVRTEKSRLSVGGMVSKLDAVKLAIAAGIPTVIANGRRTEIIPRIVAGERVGTLFPVRAQKPDARSL
;
A
#
# COMPACT_ATOMS: atom_id res chain seq x y z
N MET A 1 4.90 -24.34 -9.78
CA MET A 1 3.52 -24.23 -9.26
C MET A 1 3.40 -22.90 -8.52
N TYR A 2 2.43 -22.06 -8.86
CA TYR A 2 2.17 -20.82 -8.12
C TYR A 2 1.40 -21.17 -6.84
N ARG A 3 2.00 -20.93 -5.66
CA ARG A 3 1.29 -21.09 -4.38
C ARG A 3 0.48 -19.83 -4.13
N LYS A 4 -0.84 -19.97 -3.96
CA LYS A 4 -1.73 -18.86 -3.61
C LYS A 4 -1.30 -18.30 -2.23
N PRO A 5 -1.05 -16.99 -2.10
CA PRO A 5 -0.64 -16.40 -0.84
C PRO A 5 -1.78 -16.41 0.17
N ARG A 6 -1.48 -16.79 1.42
CA ARG A 6 -2.43 -16.75 2.53
C ARG A 6 -2.57 -15.34 3.08
N ARG A 7 -1.47 -14.68 3.40
CA ARG A 7 -1.46 -13.33 3.98
C ARG A 7 -0.97 -12.32 2.96
N ILE A 8 -1.78 -11.30 2.70
CA ILE A 8 -1.57 -10.34 1.62
C ILE A 8 -1.64 -8.92 2.19
N LEU A 9 -0.58 -8.14 1.96
CA LEU A 9 -0.60 -6.72 2.26
C LEU A 9 -0.91 -5.93 0.98
N LEU A 10 -1.89 -5.03 1.08
CA LEU A 10 -2.42 -4.24 -0.01
C LEU A 10 -2.15 -2.76 0.27
N LYS A 11 -1.29 -2.13 -0.53
CA LYS A 11 -1.05 -0.69 -0.43
C LYS A 11 -1.90 0.05 -1.44
N PHE A 12 -2.75 0.96 -0.97
CA PHE A 12 -3.59 1.79 -1.82
C PHE A 12 -3.06 3.22 -1.88
N GLY A 13 -2.49 3.62 -3.01
CA GLY A 13 -1.98 4.98 -3.20
C GLY A 13 -3.05 6.06 -3.25
N SER A 14 -2.70 7.28 -2.84
CA SER A 14 -3.61 8.44 -2.88
C SER A 14 -4.16 8.70 -4.30
N GLY A 15 -3.34 8.49 -5.32
CA GLY A 15 -3.71 8.70 -6.73
C GLY A 15 -4.82 7.77 -7.26
N ILE A 16 -5.11 6.65 -6.58
CA ILE A 16 -6.25 5.79 -6.92
C ILE A 16 -7.45 6.08 -6.01
N LEU A 17 -7.23 6.45 -4.75
CA LEU A 17 -8.28 6.66 -3.76
C LEU A 17 -9.00 8.01 -3.88
N THR A 18 -8.44 8.96 -4.63
CA THR A 18 -9.04 10.28 -4.84
C THR A 18 -9.47 10.48 -6.29
N ARG A 19 -10.53 11.28 -6.45
CA ARG A 19 -10.97 11.73 -7.75
C ARG A 19 -10.01 12.80 -8.28
N PRO A 20 -9.48 12.66 -9.50
CA PRO A 20 -8.68 13.70 -10.13
C PRO A 20 -9.45 15.03 -10.12
N ARG A 21 -8.79 16.12 -9.70
CA ARG A 21 -9.33 17.51 -9.66
C ARG A 21 -10.38 17.82 -8.59
N ALA A 22 -10.96 16.83 -7.91
CA ALA A 22 -12.02 17.08 -6.93
C ALA A 22 -11.53 17.15 -5.47
N ASN A 23 -10.25 16.78 -5.21
CA ASN A 23 -9.67 16.63 -3.87
C ASN A 23 -10.63 15.95 -2.89
N ALA A 24 -11.24 14.88 -3.36
CA ALA A 24 -12.26 14.14 -2.65
C ALA A 24 -12.03 12.65 -2.85
N LEU A 25 -12.41 11.86 -1.85
CA LEU A 25 -12.40 10.42 -1.94
C LEU A 25 -13.28 9.95 -3.12
N ASP A 26 -12.87 8.85 -3.73
CA ASP A 26 -13.57 8.18 -4.81
C ASP A 26 -14.36 6.98 -4.29
N ASP A 27 -15.61 7.22 -3.89
CA ASP A 27 -16.49 6.18 -3.33
C ASP A 27 -16.68 4.98 -4.27
N LYS A 28 -16.63 5.18 -5.59
CA LYS A 28 -16.73 4.09 -6.58
C LYS A 28 -15.47 3.23 -6.54
N GLN A 29 -14.30 3.86 -6.44
CA GLN A 29 -13.04 3.13 -6.30
C GLN A 29 -12.97 2.38 -4.97
N PHE A 30 -13.33 3.01 -3.85
CA PHE A 30 -13.37 2.33 -2.55
C PHE A 30 -14.26 1.11 -2.61
N ARG A 31 -15.49 1.24 -3.13
CA ARG A 31 -16.42 0.12 -3.30
C ARG A 31 -15.81 -1.04 -4.09
N ARG A 32 -15.10 -0.74 -5.19
CA ARG A 32 -14.45 -1.77 -6.01
C ARG A 32 -13.32 -2.47 -5.25
N LEU A 33 -12.41 -1.70 -4.64
CA LEU A 33 -11.29 -2.25 -3.90
C LEU A 33 -11.75 -3.08 -2.70
N THR A 34 -12.74 -2.61 -1.92
CA THR A 34 -13.26 -3.38 -0.79
C THR A 34 -13.97 -4.66 -1.22
N ALA A 35 -14.64 -4.66 -2.38
CA ALA A 35 -15.27 -5.86 -2.94
C ALA A 35 -14.22 -6.92 -3.34
N ASP A 36 -13.14 -6.49 -4.00
CA ASP A 36 -11.99 -7.34 -4.32
C ASP A 36 -11.37 -7.95 -3.05
N VAL A 37 -11.14 -7.13 -2.01
CA VAL A 37 -10.59 -7.59 -0.73
C VAL A 37 -11.55 -8.56 -0.04
N ALA A 38 -12.84 -8.26 -0.01
CA ALA A 38 -13.84 -9.14 0.57
C ALA A 38 -13.94 -10.49 -0.17
N GLN A 39 -13.71 -10.52 -1.49
CA GLN A 39 -13.62 -11.76 -2.24
C GLN A 39 -12.42 -12.61 -1.80
N LEU A 40 -11.25 -11.99 -1.60
CA LEU A 40 -10.06 -12.70 -1.12
C LEU A 40 -10.27 -13.28 0.29
N ILE A 41 -10.84 -12.49 1.20
CA ILE A 41 -11.12 -12.92 2.58
C ILE A 41 -12.09 -14.09 2.61
N ARG A 42 -13.18 -14.05 1.83
CA ARG A 42 -14.09 -15.19 1.66
C ARG A 42 -13.39 -16.42 1.07
N GLY A 43 -12.36 -16.20 0.26
CA GLY A 43 -11.49 -17.24 -0.30
C GLY A 43 -10.37 -17.72 0.64
N GLY A 44 -10.42 -17.35 1.93
CA GLY A 44 -9.49 -17.82 2.97
C GLY A 44 -8.21 -17.00 3.15
N CYS A 45 -8.07 -15.87 2.46
CA CYS A 45 -6.90 -15.00 2.61
C CYS A 45 -7.04 -14.06 3.82
N GLU A 46 -5.91 -13.74 4.45
CA GLU A 46 -5.76 -12.70 5.45
C GLU A 46 -5.29 -11.41 4.74
N CYS A 47 -6.11 -10.36 4.74
CA CYS A 47 -5.79 -9.12 4.03
C CYS A 47 -5.54 -7.96 4.99
N ILE A 48 -4.45 -7.24 4.77
CA ILE A 48 -4.08 -6.02 5.49
C ILE A 48 -4.03 -4.87 4.48
N ILE A 49 -4.59 -3.72 4.82
CA ILE A 49 -4.56 -2.54 3.95
C ILE A 49 -3.64 -1.50 4.55
N VAL A 50 -2.71 -0.99 3.74
CA VAL A 50 -2.01 0.28 4.01
C VAL A 50 -2.57 1.33 3.06
N SER A 51 -3.30 2.30 3.61
CA SER A 51 -4.01 3.30 2.84
C SER A 51 -3.24 4.61 2.78
N SER A 52 -3.54 5.45 1.79
CA SER A 52 -3.10 6.84 1.74
C SER A 52 -4.31 7.75 1.49
N GLY A 53 -4.09 9.07 1.43
CA GLY A 53 -5.11 10.02 0.97
C GLY A 53 -5.88 10.74 2.07
N ALA A 54 -5.51 10.55 3.35
CA ALA A 54 -6.07 11.30 4.47
C ALA A 54 -5.96 12.83 4.25
N VAL A 55 -4.77 13.36 3.98
CA VAL A 55 -4.58 14.80 3.66
C VAL A 55 -5.54 15.25 2.57
N ALA A 56 -5.59 14.53 1.43
CA ALA A 56 -6.45 14.90 0.31
C ALA A 56 -7.94 14.87 0.66
N ALA A 57 -8.37 13.95 1.54
CA ALA A 57 -9.75 13.86 2.00
C ALA A 57 -10.16 15.00 2.94
N GLY A 58 -9.21 15.62 3.65
CA GLY A 58 -9.46 16.75 4.55
C GLY A 58 -9.34 18.12 3.90
N MET A 59 -8.55 18.26 2.83
CA MET A 59 -8.27 19.54 2.16
C MET A 59 -9.52 20.37 1.88
N ARG A 60 -10.58 19.79 1.32
CA ARG A 60 -11.81 20.53 1.00
C ARG A 60 -12.51 21.08 2.26
N VAL A 61 -12.45 20.35 3.37
CA VAL A 61 -13.07 20.79 4.64
C VAL A 61 -12.27 21.92 5.27
N VAL A 62 -10.94 21.87 5.15
CA VAL A 62 -10.03 22.93 5.61
C VAL A 62 -10.00 24.13 4.63
N GLY A 63 -10.77 24.09 3.54
CA GLY A 63 -10.89 25.20 2.58
C GLY A 63 -9.77 25.29 1.55
N LEU A 64 -8.98 24.21 1.36
CA LEU A 64 -7.82 24.19 0.47
C LEU A 64 -8.15 23.61 -0.91
N LYS A 65 -7.65 24.28 -1.95
CA LYS A 65 -7.72 23.82 -3.35
C LYS A 65 -6.50 23.00 -3.78
N GLU A 66 -5.37 23.20 -3.12
CA GLU A 66 -4.10 22.53 -3.41
C GLU A 66 -3.50 21.96 -2.14
N ARG A 67 -2.65 20.93 -2.29
CA ARG A 67 -2.03 20.26 -1.14
C ARG A 67 -1.18 21.28 -0.38
N PRO A 68 -1.35 21.43 0.95
CA PRO A 68 -0.54 22.36 1.72
C PRO A 68 0.94 21.97 1.66
N LEU A 69 1.81 22.97 1.72
CA LEU A 69 3.26 22.79 1.75
C LEU A 69 3.82 22.83 3.18
N ASP A 70 3.10 23.48 4.10
CA ASP A 70 3.47 23.54 5.50
C ASP A 70 2.96 22.32 6.27
N LEU A 71 3.75 21.92 7.28
CA LEU A 71 3.48 20.74 8.10
C LEU A 71 2.13 20.86 8.81
N THR A 72 1.92 21.94 9.56
CA THR A 72 0.76 22.14 10.43
C THR A 72 -0.56 22.02 9.67
N THR A 73 -0.68 22.67 8.52
CA THR A 73 -1.88 22.59 7.69
C THR A 73 -2.07 21.20 7.10
N GLY A 74 -0.98 20.53 6.73
CA GLY A 74 -1.02 19.12 6.29
C GLY A 74 -1.52 18.18 7.39
N GLN A 75 -1.03 18.32 8.61
CA GLN A 75 -1.48 17.55 9.78
C GLN A 75 -2.97 17.80 10.07
N ALA A 76 -3.43 19.05 10.01
CA ALA A 76 -4.84 19.41 10.18
C ALA A 76 -5.73 18.76 9.09
N CYS A 77 -5.30 18.80 7.83
CA CYS A 77 -5.98 18.11 6.74
C CYS A 77 -6.03 16.60 6.97
N ALA A 78 -4.93 15.99 7.42
CA ALA A 78 -4.89 14.57 7.69
C ALA A 78 -5.81 14.17 8.84
N ALA A 79 -5.83 14.91 9.94
CA ALA A 79 -6.72 14.66 11.08
C ALA A 79 -8.19 14.65 10.64
N VAL A 80 -8.61 15.63 9.84
CA VAL A 80 -9.97 15.69 9.29
C VAL A 80 -10.23 14.54 8.32
N GLY A 81 -9.31 14.31 7.38
CA GLY A 81 -9.53 13.36 6.31
C GLY A 81 -9.41 11.89 6.71
N GLN A 82 -8.61 11.58 7.73
CA GLN A 82 -8.47 10.22 8.28
C GLN A 82 -9.81 9.69 8.79
N SER A 83 -10.56 10.51 9.54
CA SER A 83 -11.90 10.15 10.02
C SER A 83 -12.87 9.81 8.89
N LYS A 84 -12.85 10.62 7.81
CA LYS A 84 -13.69 10.41 6.62
C LYS A 84 -13.30 9.14 5.86
N MET A 85 -11.99 8.91 5.71
CA MET A 85 -11.48 7.72 5.04
C MET A 85 -11.88 6.45 5.78
N MET A 86 -11.75 6.43 7.12
CA MET A 86 -12.19 5.28 7.91
C MET A 86 -13.70 5.07 7.88
N HIS A 87 -14.49 6.15 7.94
CA HIS A 87 -15.94 6.04 7.79
C HIS A 87 -16.31 5.41 6.44
N LEU A 88 -15.63 5.80 5.36
CA LEU A 88 -15.86 5.23 4.03
C LEU A 88 -15.46 3.75 3.96
N TYR A 89 -14.29 3.38 4.48
CA TYR A 89 -13.88 1.97 4.56
C TYR A 89 -14.89 1.14 5.36
N ALA A 90 -15.26 1.58 6.56
CA ALA A 90 -16.23 0.89 7.41
C ALA A 90 -17.57 0.69 6.68
N SER A 91 -18.07 1.75 6.02
CA SER A 91 -19.34 1.71 5.27
C SER A 91 -19.29 0.76 4.07
N MET A 92 -18.14 0.63 3.40
CA MET A 92 -18.00 -0.26 2.25
C MET A 92 -17.77 -1.72 2.67
N PHE A 93 -16.97 -1.97 3.71
CA PHE A 93 -16.75 -3.32 4.24
C PHE A 93 -17.96 -3.89 4.97
N ALA A 94 -18.79 -3.06 5.62
CA ALA A 94 -20.03 -3.51 6.25
C ALA A 94 -20.99 -4.21 5.27
N LYS A 95 -21.00 -3.81 4.00
CA LYS A 95 -21.79 -4.46 2.92
C LYS A 95 -21.34 -5.90 2.64
N HIS A 96 -20.14 -6.26 3.09
CA HIS A 96 -19.55 -7.58 2.98
C HIS A 96 -19.48 -8.31 4.33
N GLN A 97 -20.18 -7.81 5.36
CA GLN A 97 -20.17 -8.35 6.73
C GLN A 97 -18.75 -8.35 7.36
N LEU A 98 -17.93 -7.39 6.94
CA LEU A 98 -16.58 -7.19 7.45
C LEU A 98 -16.53 -5.88 8.24
N ASN A 99 -15.81 -5.91 9.35
CA ASN A 99 -15.46 -4.76 10.16
C ASN A 99 -14.05 -4.27 9.78
N VAL A 100 -13.73 -3.03 10.13
CA VAL A 100 -12.39 -2.48 9.96
C VAL A 100 -11.76 -2.14 11.31
N ALA A 101 -10.47 -2.36 11.44
CA ALA A 101 -9.70 -1.92 12.58
C ALA A 101 -8.69 -0.86 12.12
N GLN A 102 -8.78 0.35 12.69
CA GLN A 102 -7.81 1.41 12.40
C GLN A 102 -6.55 1.18 13.22
N LEU A 103 -5.39 1.24 12.56
CA LEU A 103 -4.11 1.45 13.22
C LEU A 103 -3.43 2.66 12.57
N LEU A 104 -2.92 3.55 13.40
CA LEU A 104 -2.11 4.69 12.96
C LEU A 104 -0.71 4.49 13.51
N LEU A 105 0.27 4.44 12.62
CA LEU A 105 1.67 4.17 12.96
C LEU A 105 2.56 5.29 12.43
N THR A 106 3.68 5.53 13.09
CA THR A 106 4.79 6.31 12.56
C THR A 106 5.98 5.39 12.31
N HIS A 107 6.94 5.81 11.49
CA HIS A 107 8.20 5.06 11.35
C HIS A 107 8.91 4.86 12.70
N SER A 108 8.83 5.85 13.59
CA SER A 108 9.37 5.76 14.95
C SER A 108 8.72 4.66 15.81
N ASP A 109 7.47 4.27 15.52
CA ASP A 109 6.81 3.16 16.21
C ASP A 109 7.37 1.81 15.77
N LEU A 110 7.78 1.70 14.51
CA LEU A 110 8.33 0.48 13.93
C LEU A 110 9.82 0.31 14.24
N ASP A 111 10.55 1.41 14.46
CA ASP A 111 11.95 1.39 14.90
C ASP A 111 12.11 1.08 16.40
N SER A 112 11.09 1.39 17.21
CA SER A 112 11.10 1.07 18.64
C SER A 112 10.78 -0.40 18.88
N ARG A 113 11.72 -1.17 19.46
CA ARG A 113 11.52 -2.60 19.78
C ARG A 113 10.20 -2.89 20.50
N THR A 114 9.86 -2.09 21.51
CA THR A 114 8.65 -2.28 22.31
C THR A 114 7.38 -1.94 21.52
N ARG A 115 7.35 -0.79 20.82
CA ARG A 115 6.16 -0.38 20.06
C ARG A 115 5.96 -1.27 18.82
N HIS A 116 7.04 -1.70 18.19
CA HIS A 116 7.05 -2.69 17.12
C HIS A 116 6.38 -3.99 17.59
N GLN A 117 6.79 -4.53 18.75
CA GLN A 117 6.21 -5.76 19.28
C GLN A 117 4.71 -5.59 19.59
N ASN A 118 4.32 -4.47 20.19
CA ASN A 118 2.90 -4.16 20.45
C ASN A 118 2.07 -4.08 19.16
N ALA A 119 2.61 -3.43 18.11
CA ALA A 119 1.96 -3.36 16.80
C ALA A 119 1.82 -4.76 16.18
N LYS A 120 2.88 -5.59 16.26
CA LYS A 120 2.87 -6.99 15.80
C LYS A 120 1.81 -7.82 16.51
N ASP A 121 1.75 -7.77 17.83
CA ASP A 121 0.80 -8.56 18.61
C ASP A 121 -0.64 -8.11 18.39
N THR A 122 -0.86 -6.80 18.28
CA THR A 122 -2.17 -6.23 17.91
C THR A 122 -2.61 -6.72 16.54
N LEU A 123 -1.74 -6.61 15.54
CA LEU A 123 -2.05 -7.03 14.18
C LEU A 123 -2.33 -8.53 14.10
N ARG A 124 -1.51 -9.36 14.77
CA ARG A 124 -1.75 -10.81 14.89
C ARG A 124 -3.13 -11.10 15.45
N ARG A 125 -3.49 -10.46 16.57
CA ARG A 125 -4.79 -10.65 17.21
C ARG A 125 -5.95 -10.24 16.30
N LEU A 126 -5.80 -9.15 15.55
CA LEU A 126 -6.82 -8.72 14.58
C LEU A 126 -6.99 -9.71 13.42
N LEU A 127 -5.91 -10.32 12.94
CA LEU A 127 -5.96 -11.31 11.86
C LEU A 127 -6.59 -12.64 12.29
N GLU A 128 -6.58 -12.96 13.59
CA GLU A 128 -7.34 -14.09 14.14
C GLU A 128 -8.87 -13.84 14.08
N CYS A 129 -9.29 -12.58 14.07
CA CYS A 129 -10.69 -12.20 13.90
C CYS A 129 -11.10 -12.29 12.42
N LYS A 130 -11.78 -13.38 12.04
CA LYS A 130 -12.18 -13.68 10.65
C LYS A 130 -12.97 -12.58 9.93
N ASN A 131 -13.59 -11.67 10.66
CA ASN A 131 -14.44 -10.61 10.13
C ASN A 131 -13.85 -9.20 10.32
N VAL A 132 -12.55 -9.06 10.58
CA VAL A 132 -11.88 -7.76 10.76
C VAL A 132 -10.80 -7.57 9.69
N VAL A 133 -10.81 -6.40 9.05
CA VAL A 133 -9.78 -5.97 8.10
C VAL A 133 -8.95 -4.84 8.74
N PRO A 134 -7.67 -5.08 9.05
CA PRO A 134 -6.78 -4.01 9.49
C PRO A 134 -6.58 -2.99 8.36
N VAL A 135 -6.87 -1.71 8.66
CA VAL A 135 -6.60 -0.57 7.79
C VAL A 135 -5.60 0.33 8.51
N ILE A 136 -4.38 0.29 8.00
CA ILE A 136 -3.23 1.01 8.54
C ILE A 136 -3.00 2.26 7.69
N ASN A 137 -2.68 3.36 8.35
CA ASN A 137 -2.15 4.56 7.71
C ASN A 137 -1.06 5.15 8.61
N GLU A 138 -0.28 6.04 8.05
CA GLU A 138 0.61 6.89 8.83
C GLU A 138 -0.19 7.78 9.79
N ASN A 139 0.34 8.02 10.99
CA ASN A 139 -0.24 8.97 11.94
C ASN A 139 0.13 10.41 11.58
N ASP A 140 -0.30 10.81 10.39
CA ASP A 140 -0.01 12.11 9.75
C ASP A 140 -0.37 13.31 10.65
N SER A 141 -1.27 13.18 11.62
CA SER A 141 -1.66 14.28 12.52
C SER A 141 -0.62 14.63 13.59
N VAL A 142 0.33 13.73 13.85
CA VAL A 142 1.37 13.91 14.89
C VAL A 142 2.79 13.62 14.36
N ALA A 143 2.91 13.02 13.18
CA ALA A 143 4.21 12.80 12.54
C ALA A 143 4.87 14.14 12.20
N VAL A 144 6.13 14.30 12.60
CA VAL A 144 6.87 15.57 12.51
C VAL A 144 7.68 15.68 11.21
N GLU A 145 8.14 14.56 10.63
CA GLU A 145 9.12 14.58 9.52
C GLU A 145 8.62 14.05 8.16
N GLU A 146 7.38 13.60 8.03
CA GLU A 146 7.01 12.68 6.93
C GLU A 146 5.67 13.03 6.27
N LEU A 147 5.44 14.30 5.92
CA LEU A 147 4.41 14.63 4.92
C LEU A 147 4.94 14.49 3.48
N ARG A 148 5.95 13.64 3.26
CA ARG A 148 6.61 13.49 1.97
C ARG A 148 5.83 12.49 1.10
N PHE A 149 6.05 12.59 -0.21
CA PHE A 149 5.47 11.62 -1.14
C PHE A 149 6.26 10.31 -1.05
N GLY A 150 5.63 9.24 -0.56
CA GLY A 150 6.23 7.90 -0.57
C GLY A 150 6.29 7.19 0.78
N ASP A 151 5.92 7.86 1.87
CA ASP A 151 6.07 7.31 3.23
C ASP A 151 5.20 6.06 3.43
N ASN A 152 3.96 6.11 2.95
CA ASN A 152 3.09 4.93 2.89
C ASN A 152 3.59 3.79 1.97
N ASP A 153 4.52 4.04 1.03
CA ASP A 153 5.18 2.95 0.29
C ASP A 153 6.15 2.21 1.23
N ARG A 154 7.01 2.93 1.97
CA ARG A 154 7.90 2.35 2.98
C ARG A 154 7.13 1.68 4.12
N LEU A 155 6.15 2.37 4.69
CA LEU A 155 5.28 1.82 5.73
C LEU A 155 4.64 0.50 5.29
N SER A 156 4.21 0.41 4.03
CA SER A 156 3.64 -0.84 3.51
C SER A 156 4.63 -2.00 3.51
N ALA A 157 5.89 -1.75 3.15
CA ALA A 157 6.91 -2.79 3.20
C ALA A 157 7.24 -3.17 4.66
N GLU A 158 7.39 -2.20 5.57
CA GLU A 158 7.66 -2.47 6.98
C GLU A 158 6.52 -3.25 7.66
N VAL A 159 5.27 -2.87 7.39
CA VAL A 159 4.10 -3.61 7.87
C VAL A 159 4.01 -5.00 7.24
N ALA A 160 4.37 -5.16 5.95
CA ALA A 160 4.39 -6.47 5.31
C ALA A 160 5.38 -7.41 6.00
N VAL A 161 6.55 -6.89 6.41
CA VAL A 161 7.55 -7.63 7.19
C VAL A 161 7.03 -7.94 8.59
N LEU A 162 6.51 -6.95 9.31
CA LEU A 162 5.98 -7.11 10.66
C LEU A 162 4.84 -8.13 10.71
N ALA A 163 3.99 -8.12 9.68
CA ALA A 163 2.88 -9.03 9.51
C ALA A 163 3.25 -10.38 8.89
N GLU A 164 4.50 -10.61 8.49
CA GLU A 164 4.92 -11.85 7.80
C GLU A 164 4.02 -12.14 6.57
N ALA A 165 3.77 -11.11 5.75
CA ALA A 165 2.96 -11.24 4.55
C ALA A 165 3.64 -12.14 3.51
N GLU A 166 2.86 -12.95 2.80
CA GLU A 166 3.34 -13.80 1.70
C GLU A 166 3.34 -13.07 0.34
N LEU A 167 2.70 -11.89 0.26
CA LEU A 167 2.65 -11.04 -0.92
C LEU A 167 2.39 -9.58 -0.54
N LEU A 168 3.15 -8.65 -1.13
CA LEU A 168 2.88 -7.21 -1.12
C LEU A 168 2.33 -6.77 -2.48
N ILE A 169 1.16 -6.14 -2.51
CA ILE A 169 0.58 -5.55 -3.72
C ILE A 169 0.51 -4.03 -3.54
N MET A 170 1.28 -3.31 -4.34
CA MET A 170 1.30 -1.84 -4.36
C MET A 170 0.43 -1.31 -5.50
N LEU A 171 -0.77 -0.86 -5.18
CA LEU A 171 -1.70 -0.29 -6.15
C LEU A 171 -1.47 1.21 -6.32
N THR A 172 -1.21 1.61 -7.56
CA THR A 172 -0.89 2.98 -7.97
C THR A 172 -1.69 3.39 -9.21
N SER A 173 -1.48 4.59 -9.74
CA SER A 173 -2.17 5.11 -10.93
C SER A 173 -1.50 4.70 -12.25
N VAL A 174 -0.35 4.03 -12.20
CA VAL A 174 0.40 3.52 -13.36
C VAL A 174 0.30 2.00 -13.47
N ASP A 175 0.41 1.45 -14.69
CA ASP A 175 0.25 0.02 -14.96
C ASP A 175 1.39 -0.88 -14.45
N GLY A 176 2.46 -0.30 -13.89
CA GLY A 176 3.64 -0.99 -13.38
C GLY A 176 4.89 -0.14 -13.58
N LEU A 177 6.06 -0.78 -13.61
CA LEU A 177 7.27 -0.15 -14.12
C LEU A 177 7.23 -0.15 -15.65
N MET A 178 7.51 0.99 -16.25
CA MET A 178 7.47 1.21 -17.70
C MET A 178 8.90 1.26 -18.24
N ASP A 179 9.14 0.65 -19.39
CA ASP A 179 10.41 0.79 -20.11
C ASP A 179 10.53 2.17 -20.79
N HIS A 180 11.66 2.41 -21.47
CA HIS A 180 11.89 3.66 -22.18
C HIS A 180 10.94 3.88 -23.37
N ALA A 181 10.30 2.82 -23.89
CA ALA A 181 9.28 2.90 -24.94
C ALA A 181 7.86 3.13 -24.38
N GLY A 182 7.71 3.23 -23.04
CA GLY A 182 6.41 3.40 -22.41
C GLY A 182 5.58 2.11 -22.36
N LYS A 183 6.22 0.95 -22.49
CA LYS A 183 5.59 -0.36 -22.34
C LYS A 183 5.85 -0.90 -20.94
N ARG A 184 4.82 -1.49 -20.33
CA ARG A 184 4.92 -2.07 -18.99
C ARG A 184 5.80 -3.33 -19.01
N ILE A 185 6.77 -3.37 -18.10
CA ILE A 185 7.63 -4.52 -17.85
C ILE A 185 6.88 -5.53 -16.96
N PRO A 186 6.57 -6.76 -17.43
CA PRO A 186 5.76 -7.70 -16.65
C PRO A 186 6.45 -8.24 -15.39
N MET A 187 7.77 -8.36 -15.41
CA MET A 187 8.56 -8.94 -14.32
C MET A 187 9.97 -8.37 -14.31
N ILE A 188 10.52 -8.15 -13.12
CA ILE A 188 11.90 -7.74 -12.88
C ILE A 188 12.50 -8.68 -11.85
N ALA A 189 13.43 -9.54 -12.29
CA ALA A 189 14.00 -10.60 -11.45
C ALA A 189 15.00 -10.08 -10.40
N ASP A 190 15.65 -8.95 -10.67
CA ASP A 190 16.51 -8.23 -9.73
C ASP A 190 15.99 -6.81 -9.57
N VAL A 191 15.60 -6.41 -8.37
CA VAL A 191 15.14 -5.02 -8.14
C VAL A 191 16.24 -3.99 -8.45
N ALA A 192 17.54 -4.35 -8.39
CA ALA A 192 18.63 -3.47 -8.79
C ALA A 192 18.54 -3.08 -10.27
N ASP A 193 18.03 -3.99 -11.11
CA ASP A 193 17.80 -3.75 -12.53
C ASP A 193 16.67 -2.76 -12.81
N ALA A 194 15.79 -2.48 -11.83
CA ALA A 194 14.68 -1.56 -12.01
C ALA A 194 15.15 -0.09 -12.12
N ALA A 195 16.30 0.24 -11.52
CA ALA A 195 16.82 1.60 -11.47
C ALA A 195 17.04 2.22 -12.86
N ARG A 196 17.41 1.39 -13.86
CA ARG A 196 17.63 1.85 -15.24
C ARG A 196 16.37 2.39 -15.92
N PHE A 197 15.18 1.99 -15.46
CA PHE A 197 13.90 2.38 -16.04
C PHE A 197 13.25 3.58 -15.32
N VAL A 198 13.84 4.05 -14.22
CA VAL A 198 13.33 5.22 -13.49
C VAL A 198 13.72 6.47 -14.27
N ARG A 199 12.74 7.10 -14.93
CA ARG A 199 12.95 8.40 -15.56
C ARG A 199 13.10 9.48 -14.48
N THR A 200 14.15 10.28 -14.58
CA THR A 200 14.41 11.47 -13.74
C THR A 200 13.57 12.69 -14.14
N GLU A 201 12.75 12.60 -15.20
CA GLU A 201 12.04 13.75 -15.75
C GLU A 201 10.84 14.21 -14.92
N LYS A 202 10.83 15.53 -14.71
CA LYS A 202 10.07 16.31 -13.74
C LYS A 202 8.60 16.45 -14.15
N SER A 203 7.72 15.72 -13.48
CA SER A 203 6.33 16.16 -13.28
C SER A 203 6.17 16.53 -11.82
N ARG A 204 5.75 17.77 -11.52
CA ARG A 204 5.48 18.28 -10.14
C ARG A 204 4.54 17.38 -9.32
N LEU A 205 3.83 16.44 -9.97
CA LEU A 205 2.92 15.47 -9.37
C LEU A 205 3.49 14.03 -9.29
N SER A 206 4.70 13.81 -9.82
CA SER A 206 5.32 12.49 -10.05
C SER A 206 6.71 12.33 -9.43
N VAL A 207 7.35 13.40 -8.94
CA VAL A 207 8.69 13.31 -8.35
C VAL A 207 8.61 12.50 -7.04
N GLY A 208 9.37 11.41 -6.96
CA GLY A 208 9.48 10.54 -5.78
C GLY A 208 8.65 9.25 -5.86
N GLY A 209 7.61 9.20 -6.68
CA GLY A 209 6.64 8.10 -6.64
C GLY A 209 7.19 6.73 -7.03
N MET A 210 8.03 6.62 -8.08
CA MET A 210 8.58 5.32 -8.47
C MET A 210 9.81 4.93 -7.64
N VAL A 211 10.64 5.91 -7.23
CA VAL A 211 11.81 5.67 -6.37
C VAL A 211 11.36 5.09 -5.03
N SER A 212 10.41 5.72 -4.35
CA SER A 212 9.86 5.22 -3.07
C SER A 212 9.29 3.82 -3.19
N LYS A 213 8.63 3.49 -4.32
CA LYS A 213 8.09 2.15 -4.58
C LYS A 213 9.19 1.13 -4.75
N LEU A 214 10.24 1.46 -5.50
CA LEU A 214 11.37 0.55 -5.68
C LEU A 214 12.14 0.35 -4.38
N ASP A 215 12.24 1.35 -3.52
CA ASP A 215 12.85 1.20 -2.20
C ASP A 215 12.00 0.33 -1.27
N ALA A 216 10.68 0.51 -1.26
CA ALA A 216 9.75 -0.40 -0.58
C ALA A 216 9.83 -1.84 -1.12
N VAL A 217 9.93 -2.01 -2.44
CA VAL A 217 10.13 -3.31 -3.09
C VAL A 217 11.45 -3.94 -2.62
N LYS A 218 12.56 -3.18 -2.59
CA LYS A 218 13.84 -3.69 -2.08
C LYS A 218 13.71 -4.21 -0.65
N LEU A 219 13.04 -3.45 0.22
CA LEU A 219 12.82 -3.84 1.61
C LEU A 219 12.00 -5.13 1.71
N ALA A 220 10.89 -5.22 1.00
CA ALA A 220 10.03 -6.41 0.99
C ALA A 220 10.75 -7.64 0.41
N ILE A 221 11.48 -7.49 -0.69
CA ILE A 221 12.21 -8.58 -1.34
C ILE A 221 13.36 -9.08 -0.45
N ALA A 222 14.07 -8.19 0.24
CA ALA A 222 15.10 -8.56 1.21
C ALA A 222 14.54 -9.39 2.37
N ALA A 223 13.28 -9.18 2.73
CA ALA A 223 12.56 -9.96 3.73
C ALA A 223 11.87 -11.23 3.17
N GLY A 224 12.08 -11.56 1.90
CA GLY A 224 11.49 -12.75 1.29
C GLY A 224 10.02 -12.59 0.90
N ILE A 225 9.55 -11.35 0.69
CA ILE A 225 8.17 -11.04 0.32
C ILE A 225 8.11 -10.64 -1.16
N PRO A 226 7.53 -11.45 -2.06
CA PRO A 226 7.34 -11.06 -3.44
C PRO A 226 6.42 -9.83 -3.50
N THR A 227 6.69 -8.94 -4.44
CA THR A 227 5.99 -7.64 -4.53
C THR A 227 5.46 -7.40 -5.94
N VAL A 228 4.26 -6.84 -6.06
CA VAL A 228 3.66 -6.44 -7.34
C VAL A 228 3.31 -4.97 -7.34
N ILE A 229 3.74 -4.22 -8.36
CA ILE A 229 3.27 -2.85 -8.61
C ILE A 229 2.24 -2.92 -9.74
N ALA A 230 1.02 -2.42 -9.52
CA ALA A 230 -0.05 -2.48 -10.52
C ALA A 230 -0.98 -1.25 -10.48
N ASN A 231 -1.73 -1.06 -11.55
CA ASN A 231 -2.72 0.02 -11.62
C ASN A 231 -3.99 -0.36 -10.89
N GLY A 232 -4.24 0.32 -9.76
CA GLY A 232 -5.40 0.07 -8.90
C GLY A 232 -6.76 0.36 -9.57
N ARG A 233 -6.80 1.12 -10.66
CA ARG A 233 -8.05 1.43 -11.38
C ARG A 233 -8.47 0.34 -12.36
N ARG A 234 -7.61 -0.63 -12.66
CA ARG A 234 -7.94 -1.78 -13.51
C ARG A 234 -8.99 -2.67 -12.81
N THR A 235 -9.90 -3.22 -13.59
CA THR A 235 -10.97 -4.10 -13.08
C THR A 235 -10.38 -5.38 -12.50
N GLU A 236 -10.85 -5.76 -11.30
CA GLU A 236 -10.48 -6.98 -10.57
C GLU A 236 -8.96 -7.16 -10.42
N ILE A 237 -8.22 -6.06 -10.31
CA ILE A 237 -6.76 -6.11 -10.35
C ILE A 237 -6.19 -6.96 -9.20
N ILE A 238 -6.80 -6.90 -8.01
CA ILE A 238 -6.34 -7.64 -6.83
C ILE A 238 -6.55 -9.15 -7.03
N PRO A 239 -7.77 -9.65 -7.32
CA PRO A 239 -7.99 -11.08 -7.61
C PRO A 239 -7.09 -11.61 -8.72
N ARG A 240 -6.90 -10.85 -9.80
CA ARG A 240 -6.07 -11.26 -10.94
C ARG A 240 -4.60 -11.43 -10.57
N ILE A 241 -4.05 -10.54 -9.74
CA ILE A 241 -2.68 -10.67 -9.21
C ILE A 241 -2.57 -11.93 -8.34
N VAL A 242 -3.53 -12.17 -7.45
CA VAL A 242 -3.55 -13.33 -6.55
C VAL A 242 -3.80 -14.64 -7.29
N ALA A 243 -4.40 -14.60 -8.48
CA ALA A 243 -4.52 -15.75 -9.38
C ALA A 243 -3.23 -16.03 -10.19
N GLY A 244 -2.22 -15.17 -10.08
CA GLY A 244 -0.95 -15.31 -10.81
C GLY A 244 -0.99 -14.79 -12.25
N GLU A 245 -2.01 -14.01 -12.63
CA GLU A 245 -2.04 -13.37 -13.95
C GLU A 245 -0.89 -12.36 -14.10
N ARG A 246 -0.38 -12.21 -15.33
CA ARG A 246 0.70 -11.27 -15.66
C ARG A 246 0.19 -9.84 -15.80
N VAL A 247 -0.41 -9.32 -14.75
CA VAL A 247 -0.86 -7.92 -14.59
C VAL A 247 0.10 -7.16 -13.67
N GLY A 248 0.29 -5.86 -13.90
CA GLY A 248 1.34 -5.11 -13.18
C GLY A 248 2.77 -5.51 -13.56
N THR A 249 3.71 -5.19 -12.67
CA THR A 249 5.11 -5.62 -12.67
C THR A 249 5.37 -6.45 -11.42
N LEU A 250 5.77 -7.71 -11.60
CA LEU A 250 6.14 -8.61 -10.52
C LEU A 250 7.64 -8.50 -10.19
N PHE A 251 7.95 -8.42 -8.91
CA PHE A 251 9.28 -8.57 -8.33
C PHE A 251 9.27 -9.86 -7.51
N PRO A 252 9.86 -10.96 -8.02
CA PRO A 252 9.93 -12.22 -7.30
C PRO A 252 11.07 -12.21 -6.28
N VAL A 253 10.95 -13.02 -5.23
CA VAL A 253 12.06 -13.31 -4.33
C VAL A 253 13.00 -14.26 -5.05
N ARG A 254 14.31 -13.98 -5.05
CA ARG A 254 15.30 -14.93 -5.59
C ARG A 254 15.27 -16.20 -4.75
N ALA A 255 15.22 -17.36 -5.40
CA ALA A 255 15.58 -18.61 -4.71
C ALA A 255 17.02 -18.44 -4.20
N GLN A 256 17.25 -18.59 -2.89
CA GLN A 256 18.61 -18.70 -2.38
C GLN A 256 19.26 -19.88 -3.11
N LYS A 257 20.37 -19.63 -3.81
CA LYS A 257 21.23 -20.73 -4.24
C LYS A 257 21.65 -21.46 -2.95
N PRO A 258 21.60 -22.81 -2.90
CA PRO A 258 22.19 -23.54 -1.79
C PRO A 258 23.62 -23.04 -1.60
N ASP A 259 23.97 -22.72 -0.36
CA ASP A 259 25.29 -22.22 -0.03
C ASP A 259 26.32 -23.27 -0.46
N ALA A 260 27.23 -22.92 -1.36
CA ALA A 260 28.22 -23.82 -1.94
C ALA A 260 29.30 -24.29 -0.93
N ARG A 261 29.03 -24.11 0.37
CA ARG A 261 29.85 -24.54 1.52
C ARG A 261 29.20 -25.67 2.32
N SER A 262 28.19 -26.34 1.77
CA SER A 262 27.51 -27.49 2.41
C SER A 262 27.65 -28.81 1.65
N LEU A 263 28.77 -29.00 0.93
CA LEU A 263 29.25 -30.29 0.43
C LEU A 263 30.68 -30.55 0.90
#